data_AF-A0A8T4TAF1-F1
#
_entry.id   AF-A0A8T4TAF1-F1
#
_cell.length_a   1.000
_cell.length_b   1.000
_cell.length_c   1.000
_cell.angle_alpha   90.00
_cell.angle_beta   90.00
_cell.angle_gamma   90.00
#
_symmetry.space_group_name_H-M   'P 1'
#
loop_
_entity.id
_entity.type
_entity.pdbx_description
1 polymer ?
#
loop_
_entity_poly.entity_id
_entity_poly.type
_entity_poly.pdbx_seq_one_letter_code
_entity_poly.pdbx_strand_id
1 'polypeptide(L)' 'MEKESIELSKDLLDNIRLIVSKTQLYSDERDFIEQAIIKQISKMKP' A
#
# COMPACT_ATOMS: atom_id res chain seq x y z
N MET A 1 20.24 3.17 2.14
CA MET A 1 19.28 2.74 1.11
C MET A 1 18.81 3.98 0.38
N GLU A 2 19.06 4.07 -0.92
CA GLU A 2 18.44 5.10 -1.75
C GLU A 2 16.92 4.87 -1.77
N LYS A 3 16.17 5.98 -1.70
CA LYS A 3 14.71 5.94 -1.77
C LYS A 3 14.32 6.24 -3.21
N GLU A 4 13.73 5.27 -3.89
CA GLU A 4 13.07 5.52 -5.16
C GLU A 4 11.66 6.05 -4.91
N SER A 5 11.28 7.08 -5.66
CA SER A 5 9.94 7.67 -5.61
C SER A 5 9.08 7.01 -6.69
N ILE A 6 7.89 6.54 -6.30
CA ILE A 6 6.91 5.96 -7.23
C ILE A 6 5.68 6.87 -7.23
N GLU A 7 5.26 7.29 -8.43
CA GLU A 7 4.03 8.05 -8.60
C GLU A 7 2.83 7.09 -8.69
N LEU A 8 1.80 7.36 -7.89
CA LEU A 8 0.53 6.65 -7.92
C LEU A 8 -0.56 7.58 -8.44
N SER A 9 -1.53 7.04 -9.17
CA SER A 9 -2.67 7.83 -9.62
C SER A 9 -3.49 8.31 -8.43
N LYS A 10 -4.07 9.51 -8.56
CA LYS A 10 -4.92 10.10 -7.52
C LYS A 10 -6.11 9.20 -7.17
N ASP A 11 -6.75 8.63 -8.17
CA ASP A 11 -7.90 7.73 -7.97
C ASP A 11 -7.51 6.49 -7.16
N LEU A 12 -6.31 5.95 -7.35
CA LEU A 12 -5.83 4.82 -6.55
C LEU A 12 -5.61 5.24 -5.09
N LEU A 13 -4.98 6.40 -4.86
CA LEU A 13 -4.77 6.92 -3.50
C LEU A 13 -6.09 7.18 -2.77
N ASP A 14 -7.09 7.74 -3.47
CA ASP A 14 -8.41 8.00 -2.88
C ASP A 14 -9.15 6.70 -2.55
N ASN A 15 -9.00 5.65 -3.37
CA ASN A 15 -9.52 4.32 -3.06
C ASN A 15 -8.80 3.67 -1.86
N ILE A 16 -7.48 3.81 -1.76
CA ILE A 16 -6.71 3.29 -0.62
C ILE A 16 -7.19 3.96 0.67
N ARG A 17 -7.36 5.29 0.67
CA ARG A 17 -7.94 6.04 1.80
C ARG A 17 -9.29 5.51 2.24
N LEU A 18 -10.17 5.25 1.26
CA LEU A 18 -11.50 4.70 1.53
C LEU A 18 -11.42 3.32 2.18
N ILE A 19 -10.49 2.47 1.74
CA ILE A 19 -10.30 1.12 2.29
C ILE A 19 -9.74 1.18 3.72
N VAL A 20 -8.71 1.99 3.96
CA VAL A 20 -8.09 2.14 5.30
C VAL A 20 -9.13 2.65 6.30
N SER A 21 -9.86 3.70 5.94
CA SER A 21 -10.91 4.27 6.80
C SER A 21 -12.07 3.30 7.09
N LYS A 22 -12.49 2.50 6.12
CA LYS A 22 -13.59 1.53 6.30
C LYS A 22 -13.21 0.30 7.09
N THR A 23 -12.00 -0.20 6.90
CA THR A 23 -11.60 -1.50 7.43
C THR A 23 -10.95 -1.40 8.81
N GLN A 24 -10.31 -0.27 9.14
CA GLN A 24 -9.53 -0.09 10.38
C GLN A 24 -8.48 -1.19 10.60
N LEU A 25 -8.08 -1.89 9.54
CA LEU A 25 -7.08 -2.97 9.57
C LEU A 25 -5.65 -2.45 9.42
N TYR A 26 -5.50 -1.19 9.00
CA TYR A 26 -4.22 -0.54 8.72
C TYR A 26 -4.19 0.79 9.45
N SER A 27 -2.98 1.21 9.84
CA SER A 27 -2.80 2.45 10.60
C SER A 27 -3.01 3.69 9.73
N ASP A 28 -2.55 3.64 8.48
CA ASP A 28 -2.68 4.69 7.48
C ASP A 28 -2.53 4.11 6.05
N GLU A 29 -2.58 4.97 5.03
CA GLU A 29 -2.40 4.57 3.63
C GLU A 29 -1.01 4.00 3.34
N ARG A 30 0.01 4.44 4.08
CA ARG A 30 1.38 4.00 3.88
C ARG A 30 1.57 2.58 4.41
N ASP A 31 1.07 2.30 5.62
CA ASP A 31 1.04 0.96 6.21
C ASP A 31 0.31 -0.01 5.27
N PHE A 32 -0.83 0.40 4.72
CA PHE A 32 -1.53 -0.40 3.70
C PHE A 32 -0.64 -0.73 2.50
N ILE A 33 0.04 0.26 1.91
CA ILE A 33 0.89 0.07 0.74
C ILE A 33 2.10 -0.84 1.08
N GLU A 34 2.75 -0.60 2.21
CA GLU A 34 3.91 -1.40 2.66
C GLU A 34 3.51 -2.88 2.88
N GLN A 35 2.40 -3.13 3.59
CA GLN A 35 1.88 -4.48 3.80
C GLN A 35 1.45 -5.15 2.48
N ALA A 36 0.85 -4.40 1.56
CA ALA A 36 0.46 -4.92 0.26
C ALA A 36 1.67 -5.35 -0.57
N ILE A 37 2.73 -4.55 -0.60
CA ILE A 37 3.99 -4.87 -1.31
C ILE A 37 4.63 -6.12 -0.72
N ILE A 38 4.79 -6.18 0.62
CA ILE A 38 5.36 -7.35 1.32
C ILE A 38 4.55 -8.61 1.01
N LYS A 39 3.23 -8.51 1.01
CA LYS A 39 2.33 -9.63 0.70
C LYS A 39 2.47 -10.14 -0.74
N GLN A 40 2.76 -9.26 -1.71
CA GLN A 40 2.98 -9.71 -3.08
C GLN A 40 4.37 -10.32 -3.25
N ILE A 41 5.41 -9.70 -2.71
CA ILE A 41 6.78 -10.23 -2.76
C ILE A 41 6.85 -11.62 -2.11
N SER A 42 6.21 -11.82 -0.95
CA SER A 42 6.21 -13.11 -0.26
C SER A 42 5.51 -14.25 -1.01
N LYS A 43 4.62 -13.92 -1.96
CA LYS A 43 4.00 -14.91 -2.88
C LYS A 43 4.89 -15.27 -4.05
N MET A 44 5.82 -14.39 -4.42
CA MET A 44 6.86 -14.65 -5.41
C MET A 44 7.98 -15.48 -4.75
N LYS A 45 7.64 -16.68 -4.27
CA LYS A 45 8.69 -17.69 -4.01
C LYS A 45 9.29 -18.07 -5.38
N PRO A 46 10.62 -18.24 -5.49
CA PRO A 46 11.24 -18.74 -6.71
C PRO A 46 10.74 -20.14 -7.06
#